data_AF-A0A7K3GJQ5-F1
#
_entry.id   AF-A0A7K3GJQ5-F1
#
_cell.length_a   1.000
_cell.length_b   1.000
_cell.length_c   1.000
_cell.angle_alpha   90.00
_cell.angle_beta   90.00
_cell.angle_gamma   90.00
#
_symmetry.space_group_name_H-M   'P 1'
#
loop_
_entity.id
_entity.type
_entity.pdbx_description
1 polymer ?
#
loop_
_entity_poly.entity_id
_entity_poly.type
_entity_poly.pdbx_seq_one_letter_code
_entity_poly.pdbx_strand_id
1 'polypeptide(L)'
;DVSGDPTFGELLGRVRETSLAALEHQEVPFERLVEVLAPDRSLARHPLFQVMLAVQNLGQAKLDLPGLRVAPASVGQGAAKFDLDVSLGEVVDGEGRPGGLRGSVTGSVDLFDAGTVERVGRWLVRVLSVVVEDPQVRVGQVELLSEAERYEVVAGWNATVEPVPEVTWVELFGEWVVRDAGAVAVVCGEERLTYGELDERSGRLAGVLAGLGVGVESVVGVVLERSVDVVVALLGVWKAGGAYVFVDPSYPVERVGVVLAEAGPVCVVTSRALAGGLPDGLGAAVVCLDDPGLDVAPVVAGPVLGEPGGAAYVMFTSGSSG
;
A
#
# COMPACT_ATOMS: atom_id res chain seq x y z
N ASP A 1 18.10 -16.13 -11.29
CA ASP A 1 17.74 -15.69 -9.94
C ASP A 1 18.51 -14.41 -9.60
N VAL A 2 17.81 -13.35 -9.22
CA VAL A 2 18.36 -12.04 -8.82
C VAL A 2 18.46 -11.89 -7.30
N SER A 3 18.17 -12.96 -6.54
CA SER A 3 18.25 -12.97 -5.09
C SER A 3 19.66 -12.61 -4.60
N GLY A 4 19.70 -11.81 -3.51
CA GLY A 4 20.94 -11.29 -2.93
C GLY A 4 21.50 -10.05 -3.60
N ASP A 5 20.76 -9.44 -4.53
CA ASP A 5 21.14 -8.20 -5.25
C ASP A 5 22.58 -8.25 -5.83
N PRO A 6 22.86 -9.23 -6.72
CA PRO A 6 24.19 -9.38 -7.30
C PRO A 6 24.52 -8.19 -8.21
N THR A 7 25.80 -8.01 -8.48
CA THR A 7 26.24 -7.19 -9.61
C THR A 7 25.76 -7.80 -10.94
N PHE A 8 25.63 -6.98 -11.97
CA PHE A 8 25.22 -7.49 -13.28
C PHE A 8 26.22 -8.52 -13.84
N GLY A 9 27.52 -8.32 -13.62
CA GLY A 9 28.57 -9.27 -14.01
C GLY A 9 28.43 -10.64 -13.33
N GLU A 10 28.12 -10.67 -12.04
CA GLU A 10 27.85 -11.93 -11.32
C GLU A 10 26.58 -12.61 -11.85
N LEU A 11 25.51 -11.85 -12.10
CA LEU A 11 24.30 -12.38 -12.69
C LEU A 11 24.57 -12.99 -14.07
N LEU A 12 25.36 -12.31 -14.91
CA LEU A 12 25.74 -12.80 -16.24
C LEU A 12 26.55 -14.11 -16.13
N GLY A 13 27.45 -14.21 -15.14
CA GLY A 13 28.16 -15.45 -14.83
C GLY A 13 27.21 -16.61 -14.51
N ARG A 14 26.24 -16.38 -13.61
CA ARG A 14 25.22 -17.38 -13.24
C ARG A 14 24.36 -17.79 -14.43
N VAL A 15 23.93 -16.83 -15.25
CA VAL A 15 23.13 -17.08 -16.46
C VAL A 15 23.93 -17.88 -17.48
N ARG A 16 25.21 -17.57 -17.68
CA ARG A 16 26.10 -18.32 -18.57
C ARG A 16 26.24 -19.77 -18.13
N GLU A 17 26.53 -20.01 -16.84
CA GLU A 17 26.68 -21.37 -16.29
C GLU A 17 25.39 -22.18 -16.49
N THR A 18 24.25 -21.61 -16.12
CA THR A 18 22.93 -22.26 -16.26
C THR A 18 22.57 -22.52 -17.73
N SER A 19 22.82 -21.55 -18.61
CA SER A 19 22.53 -21.68 -20.05
C SER A 19 23.39 -22.75 -20.71
N LEU A 20 24.68 -22.83 -20.37
CA LEU A 20 25.57 -23.86 -20.90
C LEU A 20 25.15 -25.26 -20.44
N ALA A 21 24.82 -25.43 -19.16
CA ALA A 21 24.31 -26.69 -18.63
C ALA A 21 22.99 -27.11 -19.32
N ALA A 22 22.10 -26.15 -19.62
CA ALA A 22 20.88 -26.43 -20.37
C ALA A 22 21.16 -26.86 -21.83
N LEU A 23 22.13 -26.22 -22.49
CA LEU A 23 22.52 -26.56 -23.87
C LEU A 23 23.13 -27.96 -24.00
N GLU A 24 23.78 -28.48 -22.96
CA GLU A 24 24.25 -29.88 -22.91
C GLU A 24 23.11 -30.90 -23.01
N HIS A 25 21.87 -30.47 -22.75
CA HIS A 25 20.65 -31.29 -22.80
C HIS A 25 19.63 -30.81 -23.84
N GLN A 26 20.06 -30.03 -24.85
CA GLN A 26 19.15 -29.44 -25.87
C GLN A 26 18.36 -30.47 -26.70
N GLU A 27 18.82 -31.73 -26.75
CA GLU A 27 18.15 -32.82 -27.46
C GLU A 27 16.89 -33.32 -26.76
N VAL A 28 16.62 -32.91 -25.52
CA VAL A 28 15.40 -33.28 -24.80
C VAL A 28 14.22 -32.52 -25.40
N PRO A 29 13.20 -33.22 -25.95
CA PRO A 29 12.04 -32.55 -26.52
C PRO A 29 11.26 -31.75 -25.47
N PHE A 30 10.79 -30.57 -25.86
CA PHE A 30 10.02 -29.68 -24.98
C PHE A 30 8.76 -30.37 -24.42
N GLU A 31 8.06 -31.14 -25.25
CA GLU A 31 6.86 -31.89 -24.86
C GLU A 31 7.15 -32.88 -23.73
N ARG A 32 8.34 -33.49 -23.74
CA ARG A 32 8.77 -34.42 -22.70
C ARG A 32 9.03 -33.70 -21.37
N LEU A 33 9.58 -32.48 -21.42
CA LEU A 33 9.76 -31.66 -20.22
C LEU A 33 8.41 -31.26 -19.61
N VAL A 34 7.44 -30.85 -20.43
CA VAL A 34 6.08 -30.53 -19.96
C VAL A 34 5.41 -31.75 -19.33
N GLU A 35 5.57 -32.94 -19.93
CA GLU A 35 5.02 -34.19 -19.39
C GLU A 35 5.61 -34.53 -18.01
N VAL A 36 6.93 -34.43 -17.86
CA VAL A 36 7.63 -34.79 -16.62
C VAL A 36 7.40 -33.77 -15.50
N LEU A 37 7.43 -32.48 -15.82
CA LEU A 37 7.22 -31.41 -14.84
C LEU A 37 5.74 -31.28 -14.44
N ALA A 38 4.83 -31.76 -15.29
CA ALA A 38 3.38 -31.78 -15.07
C ALA A 38 2.82 -30.48 -14.46
N PRO A 39 3.09 -29.30 -15.07
CA PRO A 39 2.58 -28.03 -14.55
C PRO A 39 1.06 -27.95 -14.67
N ASP A 40 0.45 -27.08 -13.86
CA ASP A 40 -0.99 -26.80 -13.95
C ASP A 40 -1.37 -26.36 -15.36
N ARG A 41 -2.29 -27.10 -15.98
CA ARG A 41 -2.68 -26.85 -17.37
C ARG A 41 -3.58 -25.61 -17.43
N SER A 42 -3.16 -24.65 -18.24
CA SER A 42 -3.94 -23.47 -18.58
C SER A 42 -4.05 -23.35 -20.10
N LEU A 43 -5.24 -23.00 -20.59
CA LEU A 43 -5.42 -22.62 -22.00
C LEU A 43 -5.02 -21.16 -22.27
N ALA A 44 -4.79 -20.39 -21.21
CA ALA A 44 -4.52 -18.95 -21.28
C ALA A 44 -3.03 -18.60 -21.16
N ARG A 45 -2.15 -19.57 -20.90
CA ARG A 45 -0.70 -19.33 -20.73
C ARG A 45 0.10 -20.49 -21.25
N HIS A 46 1.31 -20.20 -21.70
CA HIS A 46 2.25 -21.23 -22.09
C HIS A 46 2.76 -22.03 -20.86
N PRO A 47 2.99 -23.36 -20.96
CA PRO A 47 3.07 -24.25 -19.79
C PRO A 47 4.25 -24.03 -18.83
N LEU A 48 5.37 -23.46 -19.31
CA LEU A 48 6.61 -23.35 -18.52
C LEU A 48 7.17 -21.93 -18.42
N PHE A 49 6.84 -21.03 -19.36
CA PHE A 49 7.35 -19.66 -19.40
C PHE A 49 6.41 -18.78 -20.21
N GLN A 50 6.41 -17.47 -19.94
CA GLN A 50 5.53 -16.49 -20.59
C GLN A 50 6.26 -15.50 -21.48
N VAL A 51 7.59 -15.38 -21.31
CA VAL A 51 8.44 -14.47 -22.09
C VAL A 51 9.44 -15.29 -22.90
N MET A 52 9.47 -15.07 -24.21
CA MET A 52 10.45 -15.66 -25.11
C MET A 52 11.51 -14.61 -25.47
N LEU A 53 12.78 -14.96 -25.36
CA LEU A 53 13.90 -14.17 -25.89
C LEU A 53 14.62 -15.01 -26.94
N ALA A 54 14.60 -14.54 -28.19
CA ALA A 54 15.31 -15.15 -29.31
C ALA A 54 16.37 -14.18 -29.83
N VAL A 55 17.63 -14.66 -29.92
CA VAL A 55 18.71 -13.93 -30.57
C VAL A 55 19.12 -14.70 -31.83
N GLN A 56 18.96 -14.07 -32.99
CA GLN A 56 19.27 -14.67 -34.29
C GLN A 56 20.58 -14.09 -34.83
N ASN A 57 21.56 -14.98 -35.04
CA ASN A 57 22.85 -14.64 -35.66
C ASN A 57 22.93 -15.11 -37.12
N LEU A 58 21.78 -15.33 -37.77
CA LEU A 58 21.73 -15.75 -39.16
C LEU A 58 22.06 -14.55 -40.05
N GLY A 59 23.25 -14.56 -40.65
CA GLY A 59 23.61 -13.57 -41.67
C GLY A 59 22.53 -13.53 -42.76
N GLN A 60 22.14 -12.32 -43.20
CA GLN A 60 21.18 -12.18 -44.29
C GLN A 60 21.69 -12.95 -45.51
N ALA A 61 20.91 -13.92 -45.98
CA ALA A 61 21.20 -14.60 -47.23
C ALA A 61 21.13 -13.58 -48.37
N LYS A 62 22.30 -13.14 -48.86
CA LYS A 62 22.38 -12.31 -50.06
C LYS A 62 22.08 -13.19 -51.26
N LEU A 63 20.89 -13.01 -51.84
CA LEU A 63 20.54 -13.62 -53.11
C LEU A 63 21.07 -12.71 -54.23
N ASP A 64 22.23 -13.06 -54.77
CA ASP A 64 22.86 -12.28 -55.85
C ASP A 64 22.32 -12.78 -57.21
N LEU A 65 21.51 -11.94 -57.86
CA LEU A 65 20.90 -12.23 -59.16
C LEU A 65 21.36 -11.17 -60.18
N PRO A 66 21.92 -11.56 -61.34
CA PRO A 66 22.44 -10.61 -62.32
C PRO A 66 21.38 -9.58 -62.74
N GLY A 67 21.68 -8.30 -62.54
CA GLY A 67 20.81 -7.18 -62.92
C GLY A 67 19.61 -6.92 -61.99
N LEU A 68 19.49 -7.63 -60.85
CA LEU A 68 18.39 -7.49 -59.91
C LEU A 68 18.89 -7.14 -58.50
N ARG A 69 18.22 -6.21 -57.83
CA ARG A 69 18.40 -5.95 -56.40
C ARG A 69 17.31 -6.69 -55.63
N VAL A 70 17.69 -7.68 -54.84
CA VAL A 70 16.78 -8.43 -53.97
C VAL A 70 16.90 -7.90 -52.55
N ALA A 71 15.78 -7.52 -51.95
CA ALA A 71 15.70 -7.18 -50.54
C ALA A 71 14.60 -8.05 -49.90
N PRO A 72 14.79 -8.52 -48.66
CA PRO A 72 13.75 -9.23 -47.95
C PRO A 72 12.52 -8.33 -47.79
N ALA A 73 11.36 -8.82 -48.23
CA ALA A 73 10.09 -8.18 -47.96
C ALA A 73 9.60 -8.62 -46.58
N SER A 74 9.27 -7.67 -45.70
CA SER A 74 8.64 -8.00 -44.42
C SER A 74 7.23 -8.51 -44.69
N VAL A 75 7.00 -9.80 -44.51
CA VAL A 75 5.64 -10.33 -44.32
C VAL A 75 5.22 -9.85 -42.92
N GLY A 76 3.97 -9.39 -42.75
CA GLY A 76 3.50 -8.81 -41.48
C GLY A 76 3.86 -9.68 -40.27
N GLN A 77 4.08 -9.03 -39.11
CA GLN A 77 4.40 -9.75 -37.87
C GLN A 77 3.31 -10.78 -37.58
N GLY A 78 3.71 -12.04 -37.35
CA GLY A 78 2.78 -13.10 -36.97
C GLY A 78 2.13 -12.82 -35.62
N ALA A 79 1.03 -13.51 -35.32
CA ALA A 79 0.41 -13.43 -34.00
C ALA A 79 1.42 -13.78 -32.89
N ALA A 80 1.31 -13.09 -31.74
CA ALA A 80 2.13 -13.37 -30.56
C ALA A 80 1.95 -14.85 -30.17
N LYS A 81 3.06 -15.55 -29.98
CA LYS A 81 3.04 -16.98 -29.60
C LYS A 81 3.08 -17.17 -28.10
N PHE A 82 3.60 -16.16 -27.40
CA PHE A 82 3.68 -16.07 -25.95
C PHE A 82 3.11 -14.73 -25.48
N ASP A 83 3.04 -14.52 -24.17
CA ASP A 83 2.56 -13.26 -23.60
C ASP A 83 3.43 -12.10 -24.10
N LEU A 84 4.76 -12.30 -24.11
CA LEU A 84 5.74 -11.36 -24.66
C LEU A 84 6.85 -12.09 -25.43
N ASP A 85 7.09 -11.68 -26.66
CA ASP A 85 8.12 -12.19 -27.56
C ASP A 85 9.17 -11.10 -27.84
N VAL A 86 10.42 -11.32 -27.48
CA VAL A 86 11.55 -10.45 -27.79
C VAL A 86 12.45 -11.15 -28.82
N SER A 87 12.53 -10.61 -30.02
CA SER A 87 13.39 -11.13 -31.09
C SER A 87 14.46 -10.12 -31.43
N LEU A 88 15.72 -10.49 -31.30
CA LEU A 88 16.89 -9.67 -31.59
C LEU A 88 17.74 -10.34 -32.68
N GLY A 89 18.43 -9.56 -33.49
CA GLY A 89 19.40 -10.04 -34.46
C GLY A 89 20.56 -9.09 -34.65
N GLU A 90 21.72 -9.63 -34.96
CA GLU A 90 22.93 -8.85 -35.21
C GLU A 90 22.87 -8.20 -36.59
N VAL A 91 23.13 -6.90 -36.62
CA VAL A 91 23.32 -6.14 -37.86
C VAL A 91 24.80 -6.10 -38.15
N VAL A 92 25.20 -6.44 -39.38
CA VAL A 92 26.57 -6.25 -39.87
C VAL A 92 26.58 -5.17 -40.94
N ASP A 93 27.60 -4.34 -40.94
CA ASP A 93 27.77 -3.30 -41.97
C ASP A 93 28.26 -3.88 -43.31
N GLY A 94 28.41 -3.02 -44.33
CA GLY A 94 28.85 -3.43 -45.67
C GLY A 94 30.28 -4.01 -45.73
N GLU A 95 31.06 -3.82 -44.67
CA GLU A 95 32.44 -4.30 -44.52
C GLU A 95 32.52 -5.54 -43.60
N GLY A 96 31.36 -6.04 -43.13
CA GLY A 96 31.26 -7.20 -42.26
C GLY A 96 31.56 -6.91 -40.79
N ARG A 97 31.60 -5.64 -40.37
CA ARG A 97 31.79 -5.25 -38.96
C ARG A 97 30.45 -5.27 -38.20
N PRO A 98 30.44 -5.57 -36.89
CA PRO A 98 29.24 -5.47 -36.07
C PRO A 98 28.67 -4.05 -36.05
N GLY A 99 27.42 -3.92 -36.50
CA GLY A 99 26.62 -2.68 -36.52
C GLY A 99 25.58 -2.61 -35.40
N GLY A 100 25.64 -3.51 -34.41
CA GLY A 100 24.76 -3.55 -33.25
C GLY A 100 23.63 -4.58 -33.37
N LEU A 101 22.66 -4.51 -32.46
CA LEU A 101 21.49 -5.38 -32.43
C LEU A 101 20.25 -4.63 -32.93
N ARG A 102 19.41 -5.31 -33.71
CA ARG A 102 18.08 -4.83 -34.10
C ARG A 102 17.05 -5.91 -33.82
N GLY A 103 15.86 -5.50 -33.41
CA GLY A 103 14.83 -6.46 -33.05
C GLY A 103 13.44 -5.87 -32.93
N SER A 104 12.54 -6.68 -32.40
CA SER A 104 11.16 -6.33 -32.10
C SER A 104 10.73 -6.94 -30.76
N VAL A 105 9.83 -6.23 -30.08
CA VAL A 105 9.06 -6.76 -28.96
C VAL A 105 7.62 -6.90 -29.44
N THR A 106 7.05 -8.09 -29.29
CA THR A 106 5.68 -8.42 -29.69
C THR A 106 4.92 -8.88 -28.45
N GLY A 107 3.85 -8.19 -28.08
CA GLY A 107 3.00 -8.56 -26.96
C GLY A 107 1.67 -9.15 -27.42
N SER A 108 1.10 -10.05 -26.62
CA SER A 108 -0.28 -10.50 -26.81
C SER A 108 -1.25 -9.32 -26.63
N VAL A 109 -2.14 -9.11 -27.59
CA VAL A 109 -3.14 -8.02 -27.55
C VAL A 109 -4.18 -8.21 -26.44
N ASP A 110 -4.35 -9.43 -25.94
CA ASP A 110 -5.22 -9.73 -24.80
C ASP A 110 -4.62 -9.23 -23.47
N LEU A 111 -3.32 -8.95 -23.45
CA LEU A 111 -2.56 -8.56 -22.24
C LEU A 111 -1.95 -7.17 -22.33
N PHE A 112 -1.57 -6.72 -23.53
CA PHE A 112 -0.81 -5.49 -23.73
C PHE A 112 -1.41 -4.62 -24.83
N ASP A 113 -1.51 -3.32 -24.54
CA ASP A 113 -1.65 -2.31 -25.57
C ASP A 113 -0.28 -1.97 -26.19
N ALA A 114 -0.30 -1.30 -27.35
CA ALA A 114 0.91 -0.93 -28.07
C ALA A 114 1.85 -0.02 -27.25
N GLY A 115 1.27 0.89 -26.45
CA GLY A 115 2.06 1.81 -25.62
C GLY A 115 2.82 1.10 -24.50
N THR A 116 2.25 0.02 -23.96
CA THR A 116 2.87 -0.81 -22.94
C THR A 116 4.03 -1.62 -23.53
N VAL A 117 3.84 -2.24 -24.70
CA VAL A 117 4.91 -2.96 -25.40
C VAL A 117 6.06 -2.02 -25.76
N GLU A 118 5.76 -0.82 -26.25
CA GLU A 118 6.77 0.20 -26.57
C GLU A 118 7.56 0.60 -25.30
N ARG A 119 6.87 0.79 -24.18
CA ARG A 119 7.48 1.14 -22.90
C ARG A 119 8.42 0.04 -22.41
N VAL A 120 8.00 -1.22 -22.47
CA VAL A 120 8.86 -2.37 -22.14
C VAL A 120 10.11 -2.41 -23.01
N GLY A 121 9.99 -2.16 -24.32
CA GLY A 121 11.14 -2.05 -25.21
C GLY A 121 12.10 -0.93 -24.82
N ARG A 122 11.58 0.25 -24.46
CA ARG A 122 12.39 1.39 -23.99
C ARG A 122 13.11 1.10 -22.68
N TRP A 123 12.42 0.44 -21.75
CA TRP A 123 13.01 -0.01 -20.49
C TRP A 123 14.11 -1.05 -20.70
N LEU A 124 13.92 -2.01 -21.61
CA LEU A 124 14.96 -2.97 -21.96
C LEU A 124 16.21 -2.26 -22.49
N VAL A 125 16.06 -1.31 -23.41
CA VAL A 125 17.20 -0.52 -23.91
C VAL A 125 17.88 0.25 -22.79
N ARG A 126 17.13 0.88 -21.90
CA ARG A 126 17.69 1.63 -20.76
C ARG A 126 18.50 0.74 -19.84
N VAL A 127 17.97 -0.42 -19.46
CA VAL A 127 18.67 -1.41 -18.65
C VAL A 127 19.97 -1.83 -19.34
N LEU A 128 19.91 -2.16 -20.64
CA LEU A 128 21.09 -2.55 -21.41
C LEU A 128 22.15 -1.43 -21.48
N SER A 129 21.74 -0.17 -21.64
CA SER A 129 22.67 0.96 -21.62
C SER A 129 23.41 1.07 -20.29
N VAL A 130 22.70 1.00 -19.17
CA VAL A 130 23.29 1.11 -17.82
C VAL A 130 24.29 -0.03 -17.56
N VAL A 131 23.90 -1.27 -17.83
CA VAL A 131 24.73 -2.44 -17.48
C VAL A 131 25.93 -2.63 -18.42
N VAL A 132 25.89 -2.06 -19.62
CA VAL A 132 27.04 -2.02 -20.54
C VAL A 132 28.05 -0.95 -20.12
N GLU A 133 27.58 0.18 -19.59
CA GLU A 133 28.45 1.24 -19.06
C GLU A 133 29.14 0.82 -17.75
N ASP A 134 28.41 0.16 -16.84
CA ASP A 134 28.95 -0.37 -15.60
C ASP A 134 28.44 -1.79 -15.29
N PRO A 135 29.20 -2.84 -15.65
CA PRO A 135 28.85 -4.21 -15.31
C PRO A 135 28.93 -4.54 -13.80
N GLN A 136 29.49 -3.66 -12.98
CA GLN A 136 29.55 -3.82 -11.52
C GLN A 136 28.32 -3.21 -10.81
N VAL A 137 27.44 -2.53 -11.54
CA VAL A 137 26.17 -2.04 -10.99
C VAL A 137 25.37 -3.21 -10.42
N ARG A 138 24.79 -3.00 -9.23
CA ARG A 138 23.87 -3.98 -8.65
C ARG A 138 22.54 -3.96 -9.37
N VAL A 139 21.94 -5.13 -9.55
CA VAL A 139 20.68 -5.27 -10.31
C VAL A 139 19.57 -4.39 -9.73
N GLY A 140 19.46 -4.31 -8.40
CA GLY A 140 18.46 -3.48 -7.71
C GLY A 140 18.71 -1.97 -7.81
N GLN A 141 19.88 -1.55 -8.30
CA GLN A 141 20.23 -0.14 -8.51
C GLN A 141 20.03 0.32 -9.97
N VAL A 142 19.66 -0.59 -10.87
CA VAL A 142 19.39 -0.23 -12.26
C VAL A 142 18.05 0.49 -12.36
N GLU A 143 18.09 1.80 -12.60
CA GLU A 143 16.90 2.62 -12.77
C GLU A 143 16.18 2.24 -14.08
N LEU A 144 15.00 1.62 -13.93
CA LEU A 144 14.15 1.20 -15.05
C LEU A 144 13.42 2.39 -15.68
N LEU A 145 12.89 3.27 -14.83
CA LEU A 145 12.08 4.40 -15.25
C LEU A 145 12.95 5.52 -15.82
N SER A 146 12.44 6.19 -16.84
CA SER A 146 12.96 7.50 -17.23
C SER A 146 12.73 8.55 -16.16
N GLU A 147 13.48 9.65 -16.22
CA GLU A 147 13.26 10.80 -15.32
C GLU A 147 11.81 11.30 -15.38
N ALA A 148 11.21 11.33 -16.57
CA ALA A 148 9.81 11.73 -16.76
C ALA A 148 8.82 10.73 -16.14
N GLU A 149 9.02 9.42 -16.34
CA GLU A 149 8.18 8.38 -15.72
C GLU A 149 8.32 8.39 -14.20
N ARG A 150 9.54 8.56 -13.68
CA ARG A 150 9.81 8.70 -12.25
C ARG A 150 9.14 9.95 -11.70
N TYR A 151 9.24 11.08 -12.39
CA TYR A 151 8.56 12.31 -11.99
C TYR A 151 7.05 12.12 -11.91
N GLU A 152 6.45 11.47 -12.90
CA GLU A 152 5.01 11.21 -12.91
C GLU A 152 4.58 10.37 -11.70
N VAL A 153 5.31 9.29 -11.39
CA VAL A 153 5.00 8.39 -10.25
C VAL A 153 5.24 9.07 -8.91
N VAL A 154 6.35 9.82 -8.77
CA VAL A 154 6.79 10.36 -7.48
C VAL A 154 6.15 11.72 -7.18
N ALA A 155 5.99 12.57 -8.18
CA ALA A 155 5.50 13.94 -8.02
C ALA A 155 4.14 14.16 -8.69
N GLY A 156 3.94 13.70 -9.92
CA GLY A 156 2.70 13.91 -10.69
C GLY A 156 1.47 13.35 -9.97
N TRP A 157 1.49 12.05 -9.66
CA TRP A 157 0.39 11.38 -8.96
C TRP A 157 0.26 11.79 -7.49
N ASN A 158 1.36 12.23 -6.87
CA ASN A 158 1.38 12.68 -5.48
C ASN A 158 1.21 14.20 -5.32
N ALA A 159 0.78 14.91 -6.37
CA ALA A 159 0.50 16.34 -6.34
C ALA A 159 -0.83 16.62 -5.59
N THR A 160 -0.91 16.18 -4.33
CA THR A 160 -2.11 16.23 -3.48
C THR A 160 -1.99 17.30 -2.38
N VAL A 161 -1.05 18.23 -2.50
CA VAL A 161 -0.85 19.31 -1.53
C VAL A 161 -2.01 20.29 -1.64
N GLU A 162 -2.90 20.24 -0.66
CA GLU A 162 -3.98 21.22 -0.46
C GLU A 162 -3.80 21.84 0.93
N PRO A 163 -3.77 23.18 1.05
CA PRO A 163 -3.71 23.85 2.35
C PRO A 163 -4.93 23.49 3.19
N VAL A 164 -4.69 22.88 4.35
CA VAL A 164 -5.73 22.61 5.36
C VAL A 164 -5.49 23.50 6.58
N PRO A 165 -6.55 24.06 7.20
CA PRO A 165 -6.39 24.86 8.41
C PRO A 165 -5.78 24.04 9.56
N GLU A 166 -4.85 24.64 10.31
CA GLU A 166 -4.26 24.06 11.51
C GLU A 166 -5.20 24.24 12.71
N VAL A 167 -6.33 23.53 12.69
CA VAL A 167 -7.36 23.56 13.73
C VAL A 167 -7.69 22.16 14.21
N THR A 168 -8.07 22.04 15.47
CA THR A 168 -8.46 20.78 16.11
C THR A 168 -9.92 20.43 15.81
N TRP A 169 -10.28 19.15 15.96
CA TRP A 169 -11.68 18.71 15.91
C TRP A 169 -12.57 19.40 16.94
N VAL A 170 -12.02 19.74 18.11
CA VAL A 170 -12.75 20.42 19.19
C VAL A 170 -13.06 21.86 18.81
N GLU A 171 -12.13 22.57 18.15
CA GLU A 171 -12.37 23.93 17.64
C GLU A 171 -13.42 23.93 16.54
N LEU A 172 -13.31 23.03 15.55
CA LEU A 172 -14.30 22.88 14.47
C LEU A 172 -15.69 22.54 15.02
N PHE A 173 -15.76 21.68 16.05
CA PHE A 173 -17.03 21.39 16.73
C PHE A 173 -17.56 22.61 17.48
N GLY A 174 -16.69 23.34 18.21
CA GLY A 174 -17.05 24.55 18.95
C GLY A 174 -17.63 25.66 18.07
N GLU A 175 -17.15 25.81 16.83
CA GLU A 175 -17.73 26.75 15.86
C GLU A 175 -19.21 26.45 15.58
N TRP A 176 -19.60 25.18 15.50
CA TRP A 176 -20.99 24.79 15.31
C TRP A 176 -21.85 25.01 16.56
N VAL A 177 -21.29 24.79 17.75
CA VAL A 177 -21.99 25.09 19.02
C VAL A 177 -22.32 26.57 19.11
N VAL A 178 -21.37 27.45 18.76
CA VAL A 178 -21.58 28.91 18.74
C VAL A 178 -22.58 29.31 17.64
N ARG A 179 -22.50 28.66 16.47
CA ARG A 179 -23.34 28.98 15.31
C ARG A 179 -24.80 28.59 15.52
N ASP A 180 -25.07 27.38 16.00
CA ASP A 180 -26.42 26.86 16.21
C ASP A 180 -26.44 25.72 17.24
N ALA A 181 -26.41 26.08 18.52
CA ALA A 181 -26.50 25.14 19.63
C ALA A 181 -27.79 24.29 19.62
N GLY A 182 -28.88 24.77 19.00
CA GLY A 182 -30.17 24.08 18.96
C GLY A 182 -30.31 23.07 17.83
N ALA A 183 -29.39 23.07 16.85
CA ALA A 183 -29.39 22.11 15.77
C ALA A 183 -29.06 20.70 16.28
N VAL A 184 -29.72 19.69 15.71
CA VAL A 184 -29.44 18.28 16.00
C VAL A 184 -28.05 17.90 15.49
N ALA A 185 -27.17 17.43 16.37
CA ALA A 185 -25.80 17.01 16.06
C ALA A 185 -25.69 15.49 15.86
N VAL A 186 -26.33 14.70 16.73
CA VAL A 186 -26.20 13.24 16.74
C VAL A 186 -27.58 12.59 16.87
N VAL A 187 -27.81 11.52 16.12
CA VAL A 187 -29.02 10.70 16.20
C VAL A 187 -28.62 9.23 16.25
N CYS A 188 -29.12 8.50 17.25
CA CYS A 188 -28.97 7.05 17.35
C CYS A 188 -30.30 6.44 17.78
N GLY A 189 -31.01 5.80 16.85
CA GLY A 189 -32.37 5.32 17.09
C GLY A 189 -33.32 6.49 17.39
N GLU A 190 -33.98 6.44 18.54
CA GLU A 190 -34.89 7.49 19.01
C GLU A 190 -34.18 8.63 19.75
N GLU A 191 -32.95 8.38 20.22
CA GLU A 191 -32.15 9.37 20.95
C GLU A 191 -31.54 10.39 20.00
N ARG A 192 -31.59 11.65 20.42
CA ARG A 192 -31.05 12.79 19.69
C ARG A 192 -30.34 13.72 20.66
N LEU A 193 -29.18 14.23 20.24
CA LEU A 193 -28.48 15.30 20.94
C LEU A 193 -28.31 16.49 19.99
N THR A 194 -28.64 17.67 20.47
CA THR A 194 -28.28 18.94 19.83
C THR A 194 -26.79 19.25 20.02
N TYR A 195 -26.25 20.20 19.26
CA TYR A 195 -24.88 20.66 19.43
C TYR A 195 -24.61 21.16 20.86
N GLY A 196 -25.55 21.91 21.44
CA GLY A 196 -25.44 22.42 22.82
C GLY A 196 -25.44 21.29 23.85
N GLU A 197 -26.37 20.34 23.75
CA GLU A 197 -26.44 19.19 24.68
C GLU A 197 -25.20 18.30 24.58
N LEU A 198 -24.71 18.07 23.36
CA LEU A 198 -23.49 17.30 23.13
C LEU A 198 -22.26 18.02 23.69
N ASP A 199 -22.16 19.34 23.51
CA ASP A 199 -21.09 20.16 24.04
C ASP A 199 -21.04 20.11 25.57
N GLU A 200 -22.20 20.26 26.20
CA GLU A 200 -22.34 20.24 27.66
C GLU A 200 -21.96 18.89 28.25
N ARG A 201 -22.51 17.78 27.71
CA ARG A 201 -22.21 16.42 28.18
C ARG A 201 -20.74 16.06 28.00
N SER A 202 -20.18 16.33 26.82
CA SER A 202 -18.77 16.06 26.55
C SER A 202 -17.84 16.96 27.37
N GLY A 203 -18.23 18.20 27.67
CA GLY A 203 -17.48 19.11 28.53
C GLY A 203 -17.43 18.68 30.00
N ARG A 204 -18.53 18.11 30.54
CA ARG A 204 -18.53 17.51 31.87
C ARG A 204 -17.62 16.30 31.96
N LEU A 205 -17.71 15.40 30.97
CA LEU A 205 -16.80 14.26 30.86
C LEU A 205 -15.34 14.73 30.80
N ALA A 206 -15.02 15.70 29.96
CA ALA A 206 -13.68 16.24 29.83
C ALA A 206 -13.10 16.74 31.17
N GLY A 207 -13.93 17.41 31.98
CA GLY A 207 -13.53 17.86 33.31
C GLY A 207 -13.18 16.72 34.26
N VAL A 208 -13.96 15.64 34.24
CA VAL A 208 -13.67 14.44 35.03
C VAL A 208 -12.39 13.76 34.55
N LEU A 209 -12.22 13.60 33.24
CA LEU A 209 -11.03 13.01 32.64
C LEU A 209 -9.77 13.82 32.98
N ALA A 210 -9.81 15.14 32.88
CA ALA A 210 -8.71 16.02 33.26
C ALA A 210 -8.36 15.88 34.75
N GLY A 211 -9.38 15.75 35.63
CA GLY A 211 -9.18 15.49 37.06
C GLY A 211 -8.52 14.14 37.37
N LEU A 212 -8.66 13.15 36.47
CA LEU A 212 -7.99 11.85 36.53
C LEU A 212 -6.58 11.86 35.92
N GLY A 213 -6.13 13.02 35.41
CA GLY A 213 -4.80 13.18 34.82
C GLY A 213 -4.73 12.93 33.32
N VAL A 214 -5.87 12.88 32.62
CA VAL A 214 -5.89 12.85 31.14
C VAL A 214 -5.41 14.20 30.62
N GLY A 215 -4.42 14.15 29.73
CA GLY A 215 -3.89 15.30 29.00
C GLY A 215 -3.28 14.88 27.66
N VAL A 216 -2.40 15.71 27.11
CA VAL A 216 -1.70 15.46 25.84
C VAL A 216 -0.98 14.11 25.86
N GLU A 217 -1.10 13.34 24.77
CA GLU A 217 -0.58 11.97 24.61
C GLU A 217 -1.09 10.93 25.63
N SER A 218 -2.08 11.28 26.47
CA SER A 218 -2.73 10.30 27.34
C SER A 218 -3.76 9.49 26.57
N VAL A 219 -3.82 8.19 26.82
CA VAL A 219 -4.83 7.30 26.23
C VAL A 219 -5.97 7.06 27.20
N VAL A 220 -7.20 7.13 26.71
CA VAL A 220 -8.43 6.76 27.43
C VAL A 220 -9.05 5.54 26.76
N GLY A 221 -9.33 4.49 27.53
CA GLY A 221 -10.06 3.33 27.04
C GLY A 221 -11.53 3.69 26.89
N VAL A 222 -12.15 3.39 25.75
CA VAL A 222 -13.59 3.58 25.53
C VAL A 222 -14.20 2.24 25.21
N VAL A 223 -15.02 1.74 26.15
CA VAL A 223 -15.71 0.44 26.06
C VAL A 223 -17.20 0.68 26.14
N LEU A 224 -17.81 0.92 24.98
CA LEU A 224 -19.22 1.31 24.85
C LEU A 224 -19.87 0.60 23.67
N GLU A 225 -21.17 0.33 23.80
CA GLU A 225 -22.00 -0.07 22.67
C GLU A 225 -22.36 1.15 21.81
N ARG A 226 -22.75 0.90 20.55
CA ARG A 226 -23.17 1.95 19.62
C ARG A 226 -24.37 2.73 20.18
N SER A 227 -24.14 3.99 20.51
CA SER A 227 -25.10 4.91 21.12
C SER A 227 -24.67 6.37 20.89
N VAL A 228 -25.49 7.34 21.30
CA VAL A 228 -25.07 8.76 21.29
C VAL A 228 -23.89 9.01 22.25
N ASP A 229 -23.78 8.19 23.30
CA ASP A 229 -22.74 8.29 24.33
C ASP A 229 -21.34 7.97 23.79
N VAL A 230 -21.23 7.21 22.70
CA VAL A 230 -19.94 7.04 22.00
C VAL A 230 -19.41 8.41 21.57
N VAL A 231 -20.25 9.24 20.94
CA VAL A 231 -19.83 10.57 20.46
C VAL A 231 -19.51 11.50 21.62
N VAL A 232 -20.27 11.41 22.72
CA VAL A 232 -19.97 12.13 23.97
C VAL A 232 -18.59 11.74 24.50
N ALA A 233 -18.27 10.44 24.52
CA ALA A 233 -16.99 9.91 24.97
C ALA A 233 -15.83 10.45 24.13
N LEU A 234 -15.92 10.33 22.79
CA LEU A 234 -14.83 10.76 21.90
C LEU A 234 -14.55 12.25 22.04
N LEU A 235 -15.60 13.08 22.02
CA LEU A 235 -15.46 14.53 22.19
C LEU A 235 -14.94 14.90 23.58
N GLY A 236 -15.39 14.22 24.64
CA GLY A 236 -14.91 14.49 26.00
C GLY A 236 -13.44 14.13 26.18
N VAL A 237 -12.99 13.03 25.58
CA VAL A 237 -11.57 12.64 25.56
C VAL A 237 -10.73 13.68 24.82
N TRP A 238 -11.15 14.11 23.63
CA TRP A 238 -10.44 15.15 22.87
C TRP A 238 -10.44 16.51 23.59
N LYS A 239 -11.54 16.90 24.24
CA LYS A 239 -11.62 18.13 25.05
C LYS A 239 -10.71 18.10 26.27
N ALA A 240 -10.47 16.92 26.85
CA ALA A 240 -9.48 16.71 27.89
C ALA A 240 -8.02 16.69 27.35
N GLY A 241 -7.84 16.72 26.03
CA GLY A 241 -6.54 16.70 25.36
C GLY A 241 -5.97 15.29 25.12
N GLY A 242 -6.74 14.23 25.40
CA GLY A 242 -6.30 12.84 25.24
C GLY A 242 -6.66 12.22 23.89
N ALA A 243 -6.08 11.04 23.64
CA ALA A 243 -6.47 10.11 22.59
C ALA A 243 -7.37 9.02 23.17
N TYR A 244 -8.28 8.46 22.37
CA TYR A 244 -9.03 7.27 22.80
C TYR A 244 -8.52 5.99 22.13
N VAL A 245 -8.62 4.87 22.84
CA VAL A 245 -8.63 3.53 22.26
C VAL A 245 -10.04 2.98 22.39
N PHE A 246 -10.69 2.71 21.26
CA PHE A 246 -12.02 2.12 21.28
C PHE A 246 -11.92 0.59 21.29
N VAL A 247 -12.62 -0.06 22.21
CA VAL A 247 -12.66 -1.51 22.32
C VAL A 247 -14.12 -1.96 22.28
N ASP A 248 -14.42 -2.87 21.36
CA ASP A 248 -15.76 -3.42 21.20
C ASP A 248 -16.14 -4.26 22.45
N PRO A 249 -17.20 -3.91 23.17
CA PRO A 249 -17.63 -4.66 24.36
C PRO A 249 -18.12 -6.08 24.04
N SER A 250 -18.40 -6.42 22.77
CA SER A 250 -18.78 -7.76 22.36
C SER A 250 -17.60 -8.74 22.28
N TYR A 251 -16.36 -8.23 22.36
CA TYR A 251 -15.18 -9.08 22.42
C TYR A 251 -15.12 -9.87 23.73
N PRO A 252 -14.50 -11.07 23.72
CA PRO A 252 -14.19 -11.78 24.96
C PRO A 252 -13.41 -10.90 25.94
N VAL A 253 -13.69 -11.02 27.23
CA VAL A 253 -13.08 -10.18 28.28
C VAL A 253 -11.55 -10.23 28.24
N GLU A 254 -10.98 -11.38 27.89
CA GLU A 254 -9.53 -11.55 27.74
C GLU A 254 -8.98 -10.67 26.60
N ARG A 255 -9.71 -10.56 25.48
CA ARG A 255 -9.31 -9.71 24.35
C ARG A 255 -9.43 -8.24 24.71
N VAL A 256 -10.49 -7.85 25.42
CA VAL A 256 -10.64 -6.48 25.96
C VAL A 256 -9.48 -6.16 26.89
N GLY A 257 -9.11 -7.08 27.79
CA GLY A 257 -7.99 -6.94 28.71
C GLY A 257 -6.64 -6.79 28.02
N VAL A 258 -6.36 -7.59 26.99
CA VAL A 258 -5.11 -7.48 26.21
C VAL A 258 -5.00 -6.10 25.56
N VAL A 259 -6.06 -5.63 24.88
CA VAL A 259 -6.04 -4.33 24.20
C VAL A 259 -5.86 -3.19 25.20
N LEU A 260 -6.57 -3.21 26.33
CA LEU A 260 -6.44 -2.18 27.35
C LEU A 260 -5.07 -2.24 28.04
N ALA A 261 -4.51 -3.42 28.30
CA ALA A 261 -3.19 -3.56 28.90
C ALA A 261 -2.08 -3.04 27.96
N GLU A 262 -2.17 -3.32 26.66
CA GLU A 262 -1.21 -2.80 25.67
C GLU A 262 -1.36 -1.30 25.44
N ALA A 263 -2.59 -0.78 25.47
CA ALA A 263 -2.85 0.65 25.30
C ALA A 263 -2.47 1.49 26.53
N GLY A 264 -2.43 0.87 27.73
CA GLY A 264 -2.07 1.54 28.99
C GLY A 264 -2.90 2.80 29.30
N PRO A 265 -4.24 2.75 29.27
CA PRO A 265 -5.04 3.95 29.42
C PRO A 265 -5.01 4.49 30.85
N VAL A 266 -5.09 5.81 30.99
CA VAL A 266 -5.20 6.51 32.30
C VAL A 266 -6.50 6.12 33.01
N CYS A 267 -7.59 5.98 32.23
CA CYS A 267 -8.90 5.56 32.70
C CYS A 267 -9.69 4.89 31.57
N VAL A 268 -10.77 4.20 31.94
CA VAL A 268 -11.69 3.54 31.02
C VAL A 268 -13.08 4.17 31.16
N VAL A 269 -13.60 4.73 30.06
CA VAL A 269 -14.96 5.23 29.92
C VAL A 269 -15.87 4.10 29.44
N THR A 270 -16.96 3.86 30.15
CA THR A 270 -17.94 2.82 29.85
C THR A 270 -19.35 3.21 30.33
N SER A 271 -20.29 2.27 30.35
CA SER A 271 -21.60 2.43 30.99
C SER A 271 -21.70 1.52 32.23
N ARG A 272 -22.59 1.82 33.18
CA ARG A 272 -22.81 0.97 34.36
C ARG A 272 -23.20 -0.46 33.99
N ALA A 273 -23.93 -0.64 32.88
CA ALA A 273 -24.32 -1.95 32.37
C ALA A 273 -23.11 -2.79 31.91
N LEU A 274 -22.09 -2.15 31.34
CA LEU A 274 -20.89 -2.79 30.83
C LEU A 274 -19.76 -2.88 31.86
N ALA A 275 -19.80 -2.05 32.91
CA ALA A 275 -18.74 -1.99 33.93
C ALA A 275 -18.44 -3.34 34.58
N GLY A 276 -19.44 -4.20 34.77
CA GLY A 276 -19.27 -5.54 35.33
C GLY A 276 -18.63 -6.57 34.38
N GLY A 277 -18.55 -6.25 33.08
CA GLY A 277 -17.90 -7.09 32.05
C GLY A 277 -16.46 -6.67 31.73
N LEU A 278 -15.94 -5.64 32.40
CA LEU A 278 -14.55 -5.22 32.25
C LEU A 278 -13.61 -6.22 32.94
N PRO A 279 -12.36 -6.39 32.44
CA PRO A 279 -11.36 -7.22 33.10
C PRO A 279 -11.10 -6.80 34.54
N ASP A 280 -10.93 -7.77 35.43
CA ASP A 280 -10.48 -7.50 36.80
C ASP A 280 -9.06 -6.94 36.81
N GLY A 281 -8.76 -6.04 37.76
CA GLY A 281 -7.39 -5.59 37.99
C GLY A 281 -6.80 -4.68 36.91
N LEU A 282 -7.62 -3.99 36.11
CA LEU A 282 -7.19 -3.05 35.07
C LEU A 282 -6.18 -1.99 35.53
N GLY A 283 -6.13 -1.66 36.82
CA GLY A 283 -5.23 -0.64 37.38
C GLY A 283 -5.56 0.80 36.95
N ALA A 284 -6.62 0.99 36.15
CA ALA A 284 -7.13 2.26 35.67
C ALA A 284 -8.48 2.59 36.31
N ALA A 285 -8.78 3.88 36.47
CA ALA A 285 -10.09 4.32 36.96
C ALA A 285 -11.18 4.01 35.92
N VAL A 286 -12.37 3.59 36.37
CA VAL A 286 -13.52 3.35 35.49
C VAL A 286 -14.53 4.50 35.65
N VAL A 287 -14.88 5.14 34.54
CA VAL A 287 -15.83 6.25 34.46
C VAL A 287 -17.08 5.78 33.72
N CYS A 288 -18.23 5.78 34.39
CA CYS A 288 -19.49 5.42 33.76
C CYS A 288 -20.20 6.69 33.24
N LEU A 289 -20.54 6.75 31.95
CA LEU A 289 -21.19 7.92 31.35
C LEU A 289 -22.60 8.18 31.86
N ASP A 290 -23.29 7.13 32.29
CA ASP A 290 -24.63 7.20 32.84
C ASP A 290 -24.63 7.39 34.37
N ASP A 291 -23.48 7.69 34.99
CA ASP A 291 -23.39 8.05 36.40
C ASP A 291 -24.02 9.43 36.66
N PRO A 292 -25.05 9.56 37.53
CA PRO A 292 -25.64 10.85 37.89
C PRO A 292 -24.64 11.86 38.45
N GLY A 293 -23.51 11.41 39.01
CA GLY A 293 -22.42 12.26 39.45
C GLY A 293 -21.74 13.03 38.31
N LEU A 294 -21.83 12.52 37.07
CA LEU A 294 -21.30 13.20 35.89
C LEU A 294 -22.14 14.43 35.51
N ASP A 295 -23.43 14.44 35.82
CA ASP A 295 -24.34 15.56 35.50
C ASP A 295 -24.08 16.81 36.35
N VAL A 296 -23.49 16.63 37.53
CA VAL A 296 -23.13 17.72 38.45
C VAL A 296 -21.65 18.13 38.37
N ALA A 297 -20.87 17.46 37.52
CA ALA A 297 -19.46 17.79 37.33
C ALA A 297 -19.31 19.19 36.69
N PRO A 298 -18.32 19.98 37.11
CA PRO A 298 -18.10 21.29 36.51
C PRO A 298 -17.73 21.12 35.03
N VAL A 299 -18.43 21.86 34.16
CA VAL A 299 -18.05 21.96 32.75
C VAL A 299 -16.74 22.74 32.70
N VAL A 300 -15.67 22.13 32.21
CA VAL A 300 -14.43 22.86 31.95
C VAL A 300 -14.66 23.77 30.75
N ALA A 301 -14.55 25.07 30.98
CA ALA A 301 -14.65 26.07 29.92
C ALA A 301 -13.35 26.10 29.13
N GLY A 302 -13.41 25.56 27.91
CA GLY A 302 -12.34 25.63 26.93
C GLY A 302 -11.49 24.35 26.90
N PRO A 303 -11.13 23.87 25.69
CA PRO A 303 -10.23 22.74 25.55
C PRO A 303 -8.90 23.04 26.25
N VAL A 304 -8.30 22.01 26.87
CA VAL A 304 -6.84 21.97 26.93
C VAL A 304 -6.43 21.84 25.46
N LEU A 305 -6.12 22.96 24.80
CA LEU A 305 -5.76 22.98 23.39
C LEU A 305 -4.50 22.13 23.24
N GLY A 306 -4.69 20.85 22.91
CA GLY A 306 -3.63 20.04 22.35
C GLY A 306 -3.12 20.76 21.12
N GLU A 307 -1.81 20.92 21.00
CA GLU A 307 -1.23 21.49 19.79
C GLU A 307 -1.65 20.64 18.58
N PRO A 308 -1.88 21.25 17.40
CA PRO A 308 -2.04 20.50 16.16
C PRO A 308 -0.88 19.50 16.01
N GLY A 309 -1.16 18.20 16.16
CA GLY A 309 -0.14 17.14 16.13
C GLY A 309 -0.24 16.09 17.24
N GLY A 310 -1.03 16.31 18.29
CA GLY A 310 -1.29 15.30 19.31
C GLY A 310 -2.06 14.07 18.79
N ALA A 311 -1.89 12.92 19.43
CA ALA A 311 -2.61 11.70 19.08
C ALA A 311 -4.14 11.90 19.25
N ALA A 312 -4.92 11.59 18.20
CA ALA A 312 -6.38 11.67 18.27
C ALA A 312 -7.03 10.35 18.73
N TYR A 313 -6.46 9.22 18.32
CA TYR A 313 -6.93 7.89 18.67
C TYR A 313 -5.82 6.85 18.48
N VAL A 314 -6.00 5.69 19.09
CA VAL A 314 -5.17 4.48 18.89
C VAL A 314 -6.07 3.39 18.33
N MET A 315 -5.66 2.80 17.20
CA MET A 315 -6.36 1.66 16.59
C MET A 315 -5.48 0.42 16.58
N PHE A 316 -6.00 -0.66 17.16
CA PHE A 316 -5.38 -1.98 17.10
C PHE A 316 -5.84 -2.70 15.84
N THR A 317 -4.89 -3.07 14.99
CA THR A 317 -5.15 -3.90 13.81
C THR A 317 -4.87 -5.37 14.15
N SER A 318 -5.44 -6.31 13.37
CA SER A 318 -5.11 -7.73 13.54
C SER A 318 -3.65 -7.97 13.20
N GLY A 319 -2.82 -8.12 14.23
CA GLY A 319 -1.42 -8.50 14.09
C GLY A 319 -1.32 -9.87 13.41
N SER A 320 -0.62 -9.94 12.29
CA SER A 320 -0.38 -11.21 11.58
C SER A 320 0.54 -12.17 12.33
N SER A 321 1.23 -11.69 13.37
CA SER A 321 2.16 -12.44 14.21
C SER A 321 1.54 -13.12 15.43
N GLY A 322 0.27 -12.80 15.74
CA GLY A 322 -0.32 -13.11 17.05
C GLY A 322 0.13 -12.16 18.14
#